data_AF-A0A518MLI8-F1
#
_entry.id   AF-A0A518MLI8-F1
#
_cell.length_a   1.000
_cell.length_b   1.000
_cell.length_c   1.000
_cell.angle_alpha   90.00
_cell.angle_beta   90.00
_cell.angle_gamma   90.00
#
_symmetry.space_group_name_H-M   'P 1'
#
loop_
_entity.id
_entity.type
_entity.pdbx_description
1 polymer ?
#
loop_
_entity_poly.entity_id
_entity_poly.type
_entity_poly.pdbx_seq_one_letter_code
_entity_poly.pdbx_strand_id
1 'polypeptide(L)'
;MIQSITIVTHEGSRDVEFDTNHLSKIAINLCLFNIEDCNAFDIKFTFSKKIAEFRDHDYTWRKCHTTYIANQFSPKIIKLQTGEIIQANITDGVWEVDHKIPYVLLWRFNPDLAAPIANYLGNKNRKIISQAKQKWDFAEPPALLFPESYSIEISRSKIPFSAVACFTDHCDFDTAENLILQREFFNKHQIKITKGFFLNHFSKREQNASYQNQEEELLKWRESGHELCYHSLSQSLKKNEESFADFKQFVPPLDHIKVWIDHGFQPYNFSLFKNNKFKESEFEAVLCEKKINTLWNYIDSGTATQGVINQFNKKHFTLASFLKGSKNVGLLKKMQLMIKNILFHYYNDEDLILRYSNAATHFKKMFFQRDVRSFFSLVKDFSRLSSSIFSVLLFWNTKKKKSYKLARYSPVVFKHNIVDKEFYVFQTLEMLDFKKSLSHENINTLIQEKGVFIAHTYFSVQLEYHGGKLFSTPTTIDSKVSDNFKFLGNKIKNQEIWNPTLTELIDYWANFEKVIFDIDIEGNIFEKSNTALQMRNVI
;
A
#
# COMPACT_ATOMS: atom_id res chain seq x y z
N MET A 1 8.93 14.07 32.91
CA MET A 1 8.15 13.03 32.18
C MET A 1 9.02 12.27 31.19
N ILE A 2 9.72 12.97 30.29
CA ILE A 2 10.79 12.40 29.45
C ILE A 2 12.08 12.29 30.26
N GLN A 3 12.80 11.18 30.13
CA GLN A 3 14.13 10.93 30.72
C GLN A 3 15.24 11.26 29.73
N SER A 4 15.09 10.87 28.47
CA SER A 4 16.07 11.14 27.42
C SER A 4 15.43 11.17 26.04
N ILE A 5 16.08 11.91 25.15
CA ILE A 5 15.78 11.95 23.72
C ILE A 5 17.08 11.66 22.99
N THR A 6 17.07 10.70 22.09
CA THR A 6 18.25 10.30 21.32
C THR A 6 17.89 10.24 19.84
N ILE A 7 18.69 10.87 18.99
CA ILE A 7 18.58 10.70 17.54
C ILE A 7 19.51 9.58 17.10
N VAL A 8 18.96 8.64 16.34
CA VAL A 8 19.66 7.46 15.84
C VAL A 8 19.71 7.52 14.32
N THR A 9 20.93 7.51 13.79
CA THR A 9 21.21 7.48 12.35
C THR A 9 22.07 6.27 12.02
N HIS A 10 22.39 6.08 10.74
CA HIS A 10 23.34 5.07 10.31
C HIS A 10 24.78 5.33 10.81
N GLU A 11 25.12 6.59 11.12
CA GLU A 11 26.44 6.99 11.63
C GLU A 11 26.58 6.82 13.15
N GLY A 12 25.46 6.61 13.86
CA GLY A 12 25.44 6.41 15.31
C GLY A 12 24.26 7.11 15.99
N SER A 13 24.31 7.13 17.32
CA SER A 13 23.30 7.76 18.17
C SER A 13 23.87 8.94 18.94
N ARG A 14 23.11 10.03 19.06
CA ARG A 14 23.46 11.17 19.93
C ARG A 14 22.27 11.61 20.74
N ASP A 15 22.52 11.99 21.98
CA ASP A 15 21.49 12.56 22.85
C ASP A 15 21.18 14.00 22.44
N VAL A 16 19.92 14.38 22.61
CA VAL A 16 19.39 15.70 22.32
C VAL A 16 19.04 16.35 23.65
N GLU A 17 19.63 17.52 23.91
CA GLU A 17 19.20 18.35 25.03
C GLU A 17 17.80 18.90 24.74
N PHE A 18 16.93 18.87 25.75
CA PHE A 18 15.59 19.42 25.67
C PHE A 18 15.27 20.18 26.95
N ASP A 19 14.53 21.28 26.79
CA ASP A 19 14.14 22.10 27.94
C ASP A 19 13.08 21.38 28.77
N THR A 20 13.37 21.16 30.04
CA THR A 20 12.42 20.59 30.99
C THR A 20 11.40 21.61 31.51
N ASN A 21 11.59 22.90 31.23
CA ASN A 21 10.71 23.98 31.69
C ASN A 21 9.52 24.24 30.75
N HIS A 22 9.61 23.84 29.47
CA HIS A 22 8.46 23.89 28.56
C HIS A 22 7.51 22.71 28.84
N LEU A 23 6.53 22.96 29.71
CA LEU A 23 5.62 21.94 30.23
C LEU A 23 4.75 21.28 29.14
N SER A 24 4.33 22.05 28.12
CA SER A 24 3.29 21.60 27.18
C SER A 24 3.81 21.17 25.80
N LYS A 25 5.03 21.57 25.39
CA LYS A 25 5.63 21.25 24.08
C LYS A 25 7.13 21.01 24.18
N ILE A 26 7.59 19.87 23.68
CA ILE A 26 9.01 19.53 23.60
C ILE A 26 9.39 19.37 22.12
N ALA A 27 10.00 20.41 21.55
CA ALA A 27 10.47 20.44 20.17
C ALA A 27 11.89 19.87 20.06
N ILE A 28 12.15 19.12 18.99
CA ILE A 28 13.44 18.47 18.74
C ILE A 28 14.27 19.32 17.78
N ASN A 29 15.42 19.81 18.26
CA ASN A 29 16.35 20.53 17.40
C ASN A 29 17.13 19.54 16.50
N LEU A 30 16.73 19.46 15.24
CA LEU A 30 17.39 18.63 14.24
C LEU A 30 18.61 19.31 13.58
N CYS A 31 18.84 20.61 13.79
CA CYS A 31 19.93 21.34 13.12
C CYS A 31 21.34 20.84 13.49
N LEU A 32 21.46 20.12 14.62
CA LEU A 32 22.71 19.50 15.06
C LEU A 32 23.02 18.19 14.31
N PHE A 33 22.14 17.79 13.39
CA PHE A 33 22.20 16.53 12.65
C PHE A 33 22.12 16.83 11.16
N ASN A 34 23.03 16.23 10.39
CA ASN A 34 22.96 16.30 8.93
C ASN A 34 21.89 15.33 8.41
N ILE A 35 20.63 15.68 8.62
CA ILE A 35 19.49 14.88 8.18
C ILE A 35 19.23 15.01 6.68
N GLU A 36 19.71 16.09 6.04
CA GLU A 36 19.52 16.35 4.61
C GLU A 36 20.14 15.25 3.74
N ASP A 37 21.27 14.68 4.20
CA ASP A 37 21.95 13.56 3.54
C ASP A 37 21.45 12.18 4.01
N CYS A 38 20.57 12.13 5.01
CA CYS A 38 20.08 10.87 5.59
C CYS A 38 18.77 10.41 4.95
N ASN A 39 18.79 9.27 4.26
CA ASN A 39 17.56 8.66 3.75
C ASN A 39 16.62 8.14 4.87
N ALA A 40 17.15 7.89 6.06
CA ALA A 40 16.43 7.32 7.20
C ALA A 40 17.09 7.72 8.54
N PHE A 41 16.27 7.95 9.57
CA PHE A 41 16.70 8.17 10.96
C PHE A 41 15.55 7.89 11.94
N ASP A 42 15.87 7.73 13.22
CA ASP A 42 14.88 7.57 14.29
C ASP A 42 15.10 8.63 15.39
N ILE A 43 14.02 9.12 15.98
CA ILE A 43 14.03 9.86 17.26
C ILE A 43 13.50 8.91 18.33
N LYS A 44 14.32 8.61 19.33
CA LYS A 44 13.98 7.75 20.45
C LYS A 44 13.66 8.60 21.68
N PHE A 45 12.44 8.47 22.18
CA PHE A 45 12.01 9.05 23.44
C PHE A 45 11.96 7.99 24.52
N THR A 46 12.60 8.24 25.66
CA THR A 46 12.51 7.39 26.84
C THR A 46 11.72 8.13 27.92
N PHE A 47 10.62 7.54 28.39
CA PHE A 47 9.76 8.11 29.42
C PHE A 47 10.06 7.52 30.79
N SER A 48 9.83 8.30 31.85
CA SER A 48 9.91 7.80 33.24
C SER A 48 8.75 6.89 33.63
N LYS A 49 7.65 6.91 32.85
CA LYS A 49 6.43 6.12 33.07
C LYS A 49 6.15 5.26 31.85
N LYS A 50 5.47 4.13 32.06
CA LYS A 50 5.09 3.25 30.96
C LYS A 50 4.05 3.92 30.06
N ILE A 51 4.20 3.73 28.77
CA ILE A 51 3.15 3.90 27.78
C ILE A 51 2.13 2.79 28.01
N ALA A 52 0.93 3.15 28.46
CA ALA A 52 -0.12 2.20 28.81
C ALA A 52 -1.03 1.91 27.62
N GLU A 53 -1.43 2.97 26.91
CA GLU A 53 -2.36 2.89 25.79
C GLU A 53 -1.88 3.70 24.59
N PHE A 54 -2.36 3.32 23.43
CA PHE A 54 -2.17 4.02 22.17
C PHE A 54 -3.51 4.17 21.46
N ARG A 55 -3.62 5.24 20.67
CA ARG A 55 -4.77 5.44 19.79
C ARG A 55 -4.52 4.75 18.46
N ASP A 56 -5.20 3.63 18.22
CA ASP A 56 -4.96 2.73 17.07
C ASP A 56 -5.50 3.32 15.76
N HIS A 57 -5.16 2.68 14.64
CA HIS A 57 -5.62 3.05 13.30
C HIS A 57 -7.15 3.07 13.15
N ASP A 58 -7.90 2.36 14.00
CA ASP A 58 -9.37 2.35 14.02
C ASP A 58 -9.98 3.46 14.89
N TYR A 59 -9.14 4.39 15.38
CA TYR A 59 -9.52 5.45 16.31
C TYR A 59 -10.11 4.90 17.61
N THR A 60 -9.51 3.86 18.17
CA THR A 60 -9.84 3.35 19.50
C THR A 60 -8.62 3.28 20.40
N TRP A 61 -8.81 3.43 21.71
CA TRP A 61 -7.74 3.21 22.68
C TRP A 61 -7.46 1.72 22.82
N ARG A 62 -6.17 1.36 22.75
CA ARG A 62 -5.70 -0.03 22.86
C ARG A 62 -4.55 -0.10 23.85
N LYS A 63 -4.56 -1.14 24.68
CA LYS A 63 -3.49 -1.44 25.61
C LYS A 63 -2.24 -1.97 24.89
N CYS A 64 -1.06 -1.62 25.38
CA CYS A 64 0.24 -2.03 24.84
C CYS A 64 0.59 -3.52 25.10
N HIS A 65 -0.27 -4.46 24.72
CA HIS A 65 0.01 -5.91 24.83
C HIS A 65 0.82 -6.48 23.66
N THR A 66 0.96 -5.71 22.58
CA THR A 66 1.72 -6.07 21.38
C THR A 66 2.44 -4.83 20.85
N THR A 67 3.47 -5.02 20.04
CA THR A 67 4.16 -3.91 19.36
C THR A 67 3.17 -3.09 18.54
N TYR A 68 3.06 -1.80 18.87
CA TYR A 68 2.21 -0.84 18.17
C TYR A 68 3.00 -0.10 17.09
N ILE A 69 2.31 0.22 15.99
CA ILE A 69 2.86 0.97 14.85
C ILE A 69 1.77 1.93 14.38
N ALA A 70 2.05 3.22 14.38
CA ALA A 70 1.20 4.28 13.82
C ALA A 70 1.92 4.90 12.61
N ASN A 71 1.38 4.69 11.41
CA ASN A 71 1.91 5.31 10.19
C ASN A 71 1.48 6.78 10.07
N GLN A 72 1.79 7.43 8.94
CA GLN A 72 1.43 8.83 8.68
C GLN A 72 -0.06 9.12 8.79
N PHE A 73 -0.91 8.15 8.42
CA PHE A 73 -2.37 8.29 8.40
C PHE A 73 -3.06 7.73 9.66
N SER A 74 -2.27 7.37 10.68
CA SER A 74 -2.78 6.86 11.96
C SER A 74 -2.57 7.89 13.07
N PRO A 75 -3.46 7.93 14.08
CA PRO A 75 -3.26 8.81 15.23
C PRO A 75 -1.91 8.55 15.91
N LYS A 76 -1.10 9.60 16.05
CA LYS A 76 0.14 9.60 16.84
C LYS A 76 -0.15 10.15 18.22
N ILE A 77 -0.96 9.39 18.97
CA ILE A 77 -1.43 9.73 20.30
C ILE A 77 -1.20 8.53 21.22
N ILE A 78 -0.57 8.75 22.37
CA ILE A 78 -0.36 7.75 23.41
C ILE A 78 -0.85 8.26 24.76
N LYS A 79 -1.09 7.34 25.68
CA LYS A 79 -1.43 7.62 27.08
C LYS A 79 -0.46 6.90 28.00
N LEU A 80 0.16 7.64 28.91
CA LEU A 80 1.03 7.07 29.93
C LEU A 80 0.20 6.41 31.04
N GLN A 81 0.83 5.56 31.85
CA GLN A 81 0.18 4.89 32.98
C GLN A 81 -0.39 5.86 34.03
N THR A 82 0.13 7.09 34.06
CA THR A 82 -0.35 8.23 34.87
C THR A 82 -1.65 8.83 34.34
N GLY A 83 -2.06 8.50 33.11
CA GLY A 83 -3.22 9.09 32.43
C GLY A 83 -2.86 10.25 31.48
N GLU A 84 -1.63 10.77 31.58
CA GLU A 84 -1.12 11.86 30.73
C GLU A 84 -1.16 11.47 29.25
N ILE A 85 -1.68 12.38 28.42
CA ILE A 85 -1.79 12.20 26.97
C ILE A 85 -0.61 12.88 26.29
N ILE A 86 -0.08 12.24 25.24
CA ILE A 86 1.01 12.78 24.42
C ILE A 86 0.65 12.65 22.95
N GLN A 87 0.81 13.73 22.19
CA GLN A 87 0.52 13.78 20.75
C GLN A 87 1.72 14.33 19.95
N ALA A 88 1.96 13.82 18.75
CA ALA A 88 2.90 14.43 17.80
C ALA A 88 2.38 15.77 17.26
N ASN A 89 3.26 16.76 17.08
CA ASN A 89 2.89 18.01 16.41
C ASN A 89 2.66 17.84 14.90
N ILE A 90 3.34 16.91 14.24
CA ILE A 90 3.22 16.64 12.80
C ILE A 90 2.81 15.18 12.55
N THR A 91 2.33 14.90 11.34
CA THR A 91 1.93 13.54 10.95
C THR A 91 3.06 12.74 10.31
N ASP A 92 4.18 13.35 9.94
CA ASP A 92 5.27 12.65 9.28
C ASP A 92 5.90 11.56 10.14
N GLY A 93 6.48 10.57 9.46
CA GLY A 93 7.13 9.42 10.10
C GLY A 93 6.15 8.43 10.75
N VAL A 94 6.73 7.45 11.43
CA VAL A 94 6.05 6.30 12.02
C VAL A 94 6.33 6.25 13.51
N TRP A 95 5.29 6.15 14.34
CA TRP A 95 5.47 5.84 15.76
C TRP A 95 5.50 4.33 15.96
N GLU A 96 6.50 3.82 16.69
CA GLU A 96 6.61 2.42 17.09
C GLU A 96 6.85 2.30 18.59
N VAL A 97 6.04 1.48 19.26
CA VAL A 97 6.17 1.17 20.68
C VAL A 97 6.28 -0.35 20.84
N ASP A 98 7.41 -0.84 21.34
CA ASP A 98 7.54 -2.26 21.66
C ASP A 98 6.97 -2.54 23.05
N HIS A 99 5.97 -3.41 23.12
CA HIS A 99 5.39 -3.91 24.38
C HIS A 99 6.42 -4.49 25.37
N LYS A 100 7.58 -4.97 24.89
CA LYS A 100 8.66 -5.46 25.75
C LYS A 100 9.44 -4.35 26.43
N ILE A 101 9.43 -3.15 25.87
CA ILE A 101 10.13 -1.97 26.37
C ILE A 101 9.13 -0.81 26.43
N PRO A 102 8.10 -0.89 27.30
CA PRO A 102 6.94 0.00 27.27
C PRO A 102 7.24 1.43 27.76
N TYR A 103 8.51 1.81 27.88
CA TYR A 103 8.95 3.16 28.25
C TYR A 103 9.52 3.91 27.05
N VAL A 104 9.64 3.24 25.90
CA VAL A 104 10.29 3.79 24.72
C VAL A 104 9.28 4.00 23.61
N LEU A 105 9.23 5.23 23.09
CA LEU A 105 8.60 5.56 21.82
C LEU A 105 9.70 5.79 20.78
N LEU A 106 9.62 5.09 19.66
CA LEU A 106 10.45 5.36 18.48
C LEU A 106 9.61 6.14 17.47
N TRP A 107 10.06 7.33 17.11
CA TRP A 107 9.54 8.09 15.99
C TRP A 107 10.49 7.92 14.81
N ARG A 108 10.11 7.06 13.88
CA ARG A 108 10.95 6.58 12.79
C ARG A 108 10.66 7.32 11.50
N PHE A 109 11.68 7.81 10.83
CA PHE A 109 11.60 8.51 9.56
C PHE A 109 12.22 7.63 8.49
N ASN A 110 11.35 7.10 7.62
CA ASN A 110 11.69 6.10 6.60
C ASN A 110 12.47 4.89 7.19
N PRO A 111 11.92 4.10 8.13
CA PRO A 111 12.55 2.84 8.52
C PRO A 111 12.42 1.79 7.39
N ASP A 112 13.28 0.77 7.40
CA ASP A 112 13.24 -0.30 6.38
C ASP A 112 11.82 -0.86 6.21
N LEU A 113 11.37 -0.94 4.96
CA LEU A 113 10.03 -1.39 4.52
C LEU A 113 8.85 -0.47 4.85
N ALA A 114 9.06 0.73 5.39
CA ALA A 114 7.99 1.72 5.53
C ALA A 114 7.61 2.42 4.22
N ALA A 115 8.52 2.45 3.25
CA ALA A 115 8.30 2.98 1.91
C ALA A 115 9.02 2.11 0.87
N PRO A 116 8.60 0.85 0.65
CA PRO A 116 9.33 -0.07 -0.19
C PRO A 116 9.05 0.17 -1.68
N ILE A 117 10.08 0.06 -2.51
CA ILE A 117 10.02 0.16 -3.98
C ILE A 117 10.48 -1.17 -4.56
N ALA A 118 9.70 -1.74 -5.48
CA ALA A 118 10.17 -2.88 -6.27
C ALA A 118 11.09 -2.38 -7.39
N ASN A 119 12.25 -3.00 -7.52
CA ASN A 119 13.14 -2.84 -8.66
C ASN A 119 13.45 -4.21 -9.25
N TYR A 120 13.33 -4.33 -10.56
CA TYR A 120 13.75 -5.50 -11.32
C TYR A 120 15.15 -5.23 -11.83
N LEU A 121 16.15 -6.01 -11.40
CA LEU A 121 17.55 -5.80 -11.76
C LEU A 121 18.23 -7.07 -12.28
N GLY A 122 19.24 -6.86 -13.12
CA GLY A 122 20.06 -7.89 -13.74
C GLY A 122 19.36 -8.61 -14.90
N ASN A 123 20.12 -9.49 -15.57
CA ASN A 123 19.67 -10.20 -16.79
C ASN A 123 18.48 -11.14 -16.57
N LYS A 124 18.14 -11.46 -15.32
CA LYS A 124 17.01 -12.32 -14.97
C LYS A 124 15.80 -11.52 -14.47
N ASN A 125 15.83 -10.19 -14.49
CA ASN A 125 14.82 -9.32 -13.89
C ASN A 125 14.49 -9.80 -12.46
N ARG A 126 15.51 -9.86 -11.59
CA ARG A 126 15.31 -10.28 -10.21
C ARG A 126 14.61 -9.14 -9.47
N LYS A 127 13.47 -9.41 -8.82
CA LYS A 127 12.80 -8.44 -7.94
C LYS A 127 13.65 -8.20 -6.69
N ILE A 128 13.98 -6.93 -6.43
CA ILE A 128 14.66 -6.44 -5.24
C ILE A 128 13.79 -5.35 -4.64
N ILE A 129 13.57 -5.43 -3.33
CA ILE A 129 12.88 -4.38 -2.58
C ILE A 129 13.93 -3.41 -2.08
N SER A 130 13.90 -2.18 -2.60
CA SER A 130 14.66 -1.07 -2.05
C SER A 130 13.75 -0.16 -1.24
N GLN A 131 14.36 0.81 -0.56
CA GLN A 131 13.64 1.88 0.10
C GLN A 131 13.43 3.06 -0.84
N ALA A 132 12.34 3.81 -0.65
CA ALA A 132 12.15 5.09 -1.32
C ALA A 132 13.26 6.07 -0.89
N LYS A 133 13.80 6.78 -1.88
CA LYS A 133 14.60 7.99 -1.65
C LYS A 133 13.67 9.08 -1.12
N GLN A 134 13.94 9.59 0.08
CA GLN A 134 13.20 10.71 0.67
C GLN A 134 14.17 11.84 1.03
N LYS A 135 13.66 13.08 0.96
CA LYS A 135 14.32 14.27 1.50
C LYS A 135 13.45 14.78 2.66
N TRP A 136 14.08 15.22 3.72
CA TRP A 136 13.37 15.70 4.91
C TRP A 136 13.32 17.23 4.89
N ASP A 137 12.13 17.75 4.64
CA ASP A 137 11.82 19.18 4.74
C ASP A 137 10.57 19.33 5.61
N PHE A 138 10.78 19.48 6.92
CA PHE A 138 9.68 19.59 7.87
C PHE A 138 9.22 21.04 7.97
N ALA A 139 7.92 21.27 7.78
CA ALA A 139 7.33 22.60 7.96
C ALA A 139 7.51 23.12 9.40
N GLU A 140 7.52 22.22 10.39
CA GLU A 140 7.99 22.48 11.75
C GLU A 140 8.83 21.31 12.27
N PRO A 141 9.85 21.55 13.11
CA PRO A 141 10.60 20.47 13.74
C PRO A 141 9.67 19.50 14.49
N PRO A 142 9.93 18.17 14.44
CA PRO A 142 9.17 17.20 15.22
C PRO A 142 9.14 17.57 16.71
N ALA A 143 7.97 17.46 17.32
CA ALA A 143 7.75 17.80 18.72
C ALA A 143 6.71 16.88 19.36
N LEU A 144 6.84 16.66 20.66
CA LEU A 144 5.79 16.04 21.48
C LEU A 144 5.00 17.14 22.21
N LEU A 145 3.67 17.05 22.11
CA LEU A 145 2.70 17.92 22.76
C LEU A 145 2.08 17.18 23.94
N PHE A 146 1.88 17.89 25.05
CA PHE A 146 1.35 17.37 26.31
C PHE A 146 0.03 18.09 26.64
N PRO A 147 -1.08 17.73 25.96
CA PRO A 147 -2.36 18.38 26.21
C PRO A 147 -2.91 18.05 27.60
N GLU A 148 -3.55 19.04 28.21
CA GLU A 148 -4.18 18.90 29.54
C GLU A 148 -5.51 18.13 29.49
N SER A 149 -6.29 18.30 28.42
CA SER A 149 -7.67 17.78 28.36
C SER A 149 -7.95 16.79 27.23
N TYR A 150 -7.51 17.08 26.01
CA TYR A 150 -7.83 16.28 24.83
C TYR A 150 -6.74 16.34 23.77
N SER A 151 -6.73 15.34 22.90
CA SER A 151 -5.93 15.31 21.66
C SER A 151 -6.82 15.55 20.44
N ILE A 152 -6.22 15.78 19.28
CA ILE A 152 -6.94 15.96 18.00
C ILE A 152 -6.67 14.77 17.09
N GLU A 153 -7.75 14.15 16.59
CA GLU A 153 -7.69 13.15 15.54
C GLU A 153 -8.07 13.74 14.19
N ILE A 154 -7.41 13.27 13.14
CA ILE A 154 -7.64 13.68 11.75
C ILE A 154 -8.37 12.57 11.03
N SER A 155 -9.41 12.92 10.27
CA SER A 155 -10.08 11.95 9.42
C SER A 155 -9.28 11.66 8.15
N ARG A 156 -9.14 10.37 7.85
CA ARG A 156 -8.62 9.88 6.56
C ARG A 156 -9.61 10.00 5.40
N SER A 157 -10.80 10.55 5.64
CA SER A 157 -11.90 10.60 4.68
C SER A 157 -12.59 11.95 4.64
N LYS A 158 -13.01 12.37 3.43
CA LYS A 158 -13.90 13.54 3.26
C LYS A 158 -15.23 13.39 4.00
N ILE A 159 -15.70 12.15 4.16
CA ILE A 159 -16.79 11.83 5.06
C ILE A 159 -16.17 11.55 6.44
N PRO A 160 -16.39 12.42 7.44
CA PRO A 160 -15.67 12.35 8.71
C PRO A 160 -15.72 10.95 9.35
N PHE A 161 -14.53 10.38 9.53
CA PHE A 161 -14.29 9.09 10.17
C PHE A 161 -15.10 7.94 9.54
N SER A 162 -15.32 7.98 8.23
CA SER A 162 -15.81 6.84 7.45
C SER A 162 -14.66 5.92 7.05
N ALA A 163 -15.00 4.71 6.59
CA ALA A 163 -14.04 3.88 5.88
C ALA A 163 -13.77 4.40 4.47
N VAL A 164 -12.72 3.89 3.81
CA VAL A 164 -12.33 4.26 2.44
C VAL A 164 -12.20 3.02 1.56
N ALA A 165 -12.85 3.04 0.40
CA ALA A 165 -12.77 2.02 -0.62
C ALA A 165 -12.31 2.64 -1.94
N CYS A 166 -11.05 2.43 -2.32
CA CYS A 166 -10.50 2.91 -3.58
C CYS A 166 -10.19 1.72 -4.50
N PHE A 167 -10.58 1.79 -5.77
CA PHE A 167 -10.35 0.73 -6.76
C PHE A 167 -9.43 1.23 -7.86
N THR A 168 -8.44 0.41 -8.22
CA THR A 168 -7.58 0.58 -9.40
C THR A 168 -7.71 -0.67 -10.27
N ASP A 169 -8.00 -0.48 -11.55
CA ASP A 169 -8.25 -1.57 -12.48
C ASP A 169 -7.21 -1.69 -13.58
N HIS A 170 -6.78 -2.92 -13.84
CA HIS A 170 -5.86 -3.25 -14.91
C HIS A 170 -6.62 -3.79 -16.13
N CYS A 171 -6.46 -3.10 -17.26
CA CYS A 171 -7.21 -3.34 -18.50
C CYS A 171 -6.68 -4.51 -19.35
N ASP A 172 -5.86 -5.41 -18.79
CA ASP A 172 -5.19 -6.48 -19.57
C ASP A 172 -6.15 -7.43 -20.31
N PHE A 173 -7.42 -7.47 -19.87
CA PHE A 173 -8.47 -8.32 -20.42
C PHE A 173 -9.67 -7.52 -20.92
N ASP A 174 -9.57 -6.20 -20.98
CA ASP A 174 -10.67 -5.39 -21.49
C ASP A 174 -10.87 -5.62 -22.98
N THR A 175 -12.13 -5.70 -23.38
CA THR A 175 -12.58 -5.67 -24.77
C THR A 175 -13.55 -4.51 -24.92
N ALA A 176 -13.85 -4.09 -26.15
CA ALA A 176 -14.82 -3.03 -26.39
C ALA A 176 -16.18 -3.31 -25.72
N GLU A 177 -16.64 -4.57 -25.77
CA GLU A 177 -17.91 -4.98 -25.18
C GLU A 177 -17.88 -4.96 -23.64
N ASN A 178 -16.88 -5.60 -23.01
CA ASN A 178 -16.84 -5.67 -21.56
C ASN A 178 -16.51 -4.32 -20.91
N LEU A 179 -15.88 -3.39 -21.65
CA LEU A 179 -15.61 -2.03 -21.19
C LEU A 179 -16.92 -1.27 -20.95
N ILE A 180 -17.92 -1.45 -21.83
CA ILE A 180 -19.26 -0.87 -21.68
C ILE A 180 -19.98 -1.50 -20.49
N LEU A 181 -20.01 -2.84 -20.44
CA LEU A 181 -20.71 -3.58 -19.38
C LEU A 181 -20.19 -3.24 -17.99
N GLN A 182 -18.86 -3.08 -17.84
CA GLN A 182 -18.26 -2.66 -16.59
C GLN A 182 -18.70 -1.25 -16.18
N ARG A 183 -18.66 -0.27 -17.10
CA ARG A 183 -19.08 1.12 -16.79
C ARG A 183 -20.52 1.16 -16.32
N GLU A 184 -21.42 0.50 -17.05
CA GLU A 184 -22.83 0.42 -16.71
C GLU A 184 -23.06 -0.24 -15.34
N PHE A 185 -22.32 -1.31 -15.05
CA PHE A 185 -22.36 -1.98 -13.76
C PHE A 185 -21.95 -1.06 -12.61
N PHE A 186 -20.83 -0.34 -12.74
CA PHE A 186 -20.36 0.56 -11.70
C PHE A 186 -21.28 1.78 -11.51
N ASN A 187 -21.80 2.34 -12.61
CA ASN A 187 -22.79 3.42 -12.59
C ASN A 187 -24.07 3.01 -11.86
N LYS A 188 -24.58 1.81 -12.15
CA LYS A 188 -25.75 1.24 -11.47
C LYS A 188 -25.56 1.16 -9.96
N HIS A 189 -24.34 0.91 -9.50
CA HIS A 189 -24.01 0.77 -8.09
C HIS A 189 -23.39 2.03 -7.46
N GLN A 190 -23.26 3.13 -8.22
CA GLN A 190 -22.67 4.40 -7.80
C GLN A 190 -21.24 4.24 -7.24
N ILE A 191 -20.44 3.41 -7.90
CA ILE A 191 -19.07 3.11 -7.49
C ILE A 191 -18.11 3.74 -8.50
N LYS A 192 -17.22 4.59 -7.99
CA LYS A 192 -16.10 5.18 -8.74
C LYS A 192 -14.88 4.27 -8.67
N ILE A 193 -14.14 4.24 -9.77
CA ILE A 193 -12.89 3.49 -9.90
C ILE A 193 -11.86 4.32 -10.67
N THR A 194 -10.60 3.93 -10.55
CA THR A 194 -9.49 4.39 -11.38
C THR A 194 -9.25 3.34 -12.46
N LYS A 195 -9.71 3.62 -13.68
CA LYS A 195 -9.70 2.71 -14.82
C LYS A 195 -8.39 2.84 -15.59
N GLY A 196 -7.61 1.76 -15.62
CA GLY A 196 -6.44 1.64 -16.48
C GLY A 196 -6.82 1.57 -17.96
N PHE A 197 -5.96 2.07 -18.83
CA PHE A 197 -6.05 1.84 -20.28
C PHE A 197 -4.64 1.78 -20.90
N PHE A 198 -4.50 1.02 -22.00
CA PHE A 198 -3.34 1.13 -22.88
C PHE A 198 -3.56 2.28 -23.86
N LEU A 199 -2.57 3.16 -24.04
CA LEU A 199 -2.70 4.29 -24.97
C LEU A 199 -2.86 3.83 -26.43
N ASN A 200 -1.96 2.96 -26.88
CA ASN A 200 -1.86 2.49 -28.25
C ASN A 200 -2.32 1.03 -28.39
N HIS A 201 -2.94 0.70 -29.52
CA HIS A 201 -3.30 -0.67 -29.84
C HIS A 201 -2.07 -1.44 -30.38
N PHE A 202 -1.24 -1.94 -29.47
CA PHE A 202 -0.19 -2.91 -29.78
C PHE A 202 -0.33 -4.11 -28.85
N SER A 203 -1.01 -5.14 -29.36
CA SER A 203 -1.51 -6.28 -28.60
C SER A 203 -1.42 -7.57 -29.41
N LYS A 204 -1.15 -8.70 -28.75
CA LYS A 204 -1.27 -10.05 -29.35
C LYS A 204 -2.72 -10.52 -29.48
N ARG A 205 -3.66 -9.77 -28.90
CA ARG A 205 -5.11 -10.03 -28.92
C ARG A 205 -5.80 -8.85 -29.60
N GLU A 206 -6.38 -9.09 -30.76
CA GLU A 206 -7.04 -8.06 -31.58
C GLU A 206 -8.21 -7.39 -30.85
N GLN A 207 -8.92 -8.15 -30.02
CA GLN A 207 -10.09 -7.68 -29.28
C GLN A 207 -9.77 -6.78 -28.08
N ASN A 208 -8.50 -6.59 -27.73
CA ASN A 208 -8.16 -5.84 -26.53
C ASN A 208 -8.42 -4.35 -26.69
N ALA A 209 -9.04 -3.78 -25.67
CA ALA A 209 -9.35 -2.36 -25.64
C ALA A 209 -8.10 -1.49 -25.45
N SER A 210 -8.12 -0.31 -26.04
CA SER A 210 -7.09 0.72 -25.91
C SER A 210 -7.71 2.09 -26.14
N TYR A 211 -7.04 3.16 -25.71
CA TYR A 211 -7.51 4.52 -25.97
C TYR A 211 -7.62 4.79 -27.47
N GLN A 212 -6.61 4.41 -28.25
CA GLN A 212 -6.59 4.57 -29.70
C GLN A 212 -7.86 4.05 -30.40
N ASN A 213 -8.43 2.92 -29.94
CA ASN A 213 -9.57 2.29 -30.61
C ASN A 213 -10.91 2.49 -29.88
N GLN A 214 -10.90 2.81 -28.58
CA GLN A 214 -12.09 2.93 -27.72
C GLN A 214 -12.14 4.26 -26.96
N GLU A 215 -11.58 5.33 -27.54
CA GLU A 215 -11.58 6.67 -26.97
C GLU A 215 -12.98 7.11 -26.51
N GLU A 216 -13.99 7.01 -27.38
CA GLU A 216 -15.35 7.47 -27.07
C GLU A 216 -15.91 6.80 -25.80
N GLU A 217 -15.70 5.49 -25.66
CA GLU A 217 -16.18 4.77 -24.47
C GLU A 217 -15.38 5.16 -23.22
N LEU A 218 -14.06 5.30 -23.30
CA LEU A 218 -13.24 5.74 -22.17
C LEU A 218 -13.57 7.17 -21.73
N LEU A 219 -13.94 8.06 -22.65
CA LEU A 219 -14.42 9.39 -22.29
C LEU A 219 -15.75 9.32 -21.52
N LYS A 220 -16.66 8.39 -21.85
CA LYS A 220 -17.88 8.14 -21.06
C LYS A 220 -17.58 7.63 -19.65
N TRP A 221 -16.49 6.88 -19.44
CA TRP A 221 -16.04 6.51 -18.09
C TRP A 221 -15.71 7.77 -17.28
N ARG A 222 -14.95 8.70 -17.86
CA ARG A 222 -14.62 9.96 -17.20
C ARG A 222 -15.86 10.80 -16.90
N GLU A 223 -16.79 10.92 -17.86
CA GLU A 223 -18.06 11.64 -17.68
C GLU A 223 -18.92 11.04 -16.55
N SER A 224 -18.81 9.73 -16.33
CA SER A 224 -19.48 9.03 -15.23
C SER A 224 -18.79 9.21 -13.87
N GLY A 225 -17.72 10.01 -13.80
CA GLY A 225 -16.98 10.31 -12.58
C GLY A 225 -15.86 9.33 -12.24
N HIS A 226 -15.49 8.42 -13.16
CA HIS A 226 -14.31 7.58 -13.01
C HIS A 226 -13.03 8.36 -13.34
N GLU A 227 -11.90 7.91 -12.79
CA GLU A 227 -10.58 8.37 -13.21
C GLU A 227 -10.04 7.47 -14.31
N LEU A 228 -9.39 8.05 -15.33
CA LEU A 228 -8.59 7.30 -16.29
C LEU A 228 -7.12 7.36 -15.89
N CYS A 229 -6.42 6.23 -15.97
CA CYS A 229 -4.99 6.15 -15.68
C CYS A 229 -4.25 5.33 -16.75
N TYR A 230 -2.96 5.60 -16.91
CA TYR A 230 -2.15 4.81 -17.83
C TYR A 230 -1.91 3.43 -17.23
N HIS A 231 -2.27 2.38 -17.98
CA HIS A 231 -1.81 1.02 -17.74
C HIS A 231 -0.75 0.68 -18.79
N SER A 232 0.41 1.34 -18.74
CA SER A 232 1.39 1.37 -19.84
C SER A 232 0.89 1.99 -21.17
N LEU A 233 1.81 2.25 -22.11
CA LEU A 233 1.44 2.75 -23.45
C LEU A 233 0.89 1.65 -24.37
N SER A 234 1.32 0.41 -24.19
CA SER A 234 0.82 -0.73 -24.95
C SER A 234 0.86 -2.00 -24.12
N GLN A 235 0.05 -2.99 -24.51
CA GLN A 235 0.03 -4.26 -23.79
C GLN A 235 1.23 -5.15 -24.12
N SER A 236 1.53 -5.30 -25.40
CA SER A 236 2.62 -6.17 -25.83
C SER A 236 3.96 -5.43 -25.82
N LEU A 237 5.03 -6.20 -25.67
CA LEU A 237 6.39 -5.67 -25.64
C LEU A 237 6.87 -5.43 -27.08
N LYS A 238 7.31 -4.20 -27.35
CA LYS A 238 8.08 -3.86 -28.54
C LYS A 238 9.57 -4.08 -28.27
N LYS A 239 10.42 -3.80 -29.27
CA LYS A 239 11.86 -3.69 -29.04
C LYS A 239 12.13 -2.54 -28.07
N ASN A 240 13.20 -2.64 -27.28
CA ASN A 240 13.52 -1.65 -26.27
C ASN A 240 13.63 -0.24 -26.85
N GLU A 241 14.29 -0.09 -28.00
CA GLU A 241 14.47 1.20 -28.67
C GLU A 241 13.13 1.84 -29.06
N GLU A 242 12.22 1.04 -29.63
CA GLU A 242 10.86 1.49 -29.98
C GLU A 242 10.05 1.84 -28.74
N SER A 243 10.07 1.00 -27.70
CA SER A 243 9.35 1.27 -26.45
C SER A 243 9.82 2.57 -25.78
N PHE A 244 11.13 2.86 -25.76
CA PHE A 244 11.63 4.11 -25.20
C PHE A 244 11.35 5.32 -26.09
N ALA A 245 11.36 5.15 -27.41
CA ALA A 245 10.93 6.20 -28.33
C ALA A 245 9.47 6.57 -28.09
N ASP A 246 8.58 5.57 -28.01
CA ASP A 246 7.16 5.76 -27.65
C ASP A 246 7.02 6.48 -26.30
N PHE A 247 7.76 6.05 -25.28
CA PHE A 247 7.72 6.67 -23.95
C PHE A 247 8.16 8.13 -23.93
N LYS A 248 9.15 8.50 -24.74
CA LYS A 248 9.57 9.91 -24.83
C LYS A 248 8.58 10.76 -25.61
N GLN A 249 8.00 10.20 -26.66
CA GLN A 249 7.28 10.96 -27.68
C GLN A 249 5.76 10.97 -27.49
N PHE A 250 5.20 10.12 -26.62
CA PHE A 250 3.74 10.05 -26.49
C PHE A 250 3.15 11.39 -26.07
N VAL A 251 1.98 11.67 -26.63
CA VAL A 251 1.16 12.83 -26.28
C VAL A 251 0.06 12.33 -25.36
N PRO A 252 -0.08 12.90 -24.15
CA PRO A 252 -1.19 12.57 -23.28
C PRO A 252 -2.51 12.82 -24.01
N PRO A 253 -3.45 11.86 -24.04
CA PRO A 253 -4.74 12.08 -24.69
C PRO A 253 -5.58 13.10 -23.91
N LEU A 254 -5.27 13.31 -22.63
CA LEU A 254 -5.92 14.27 -21.73
C LEU A 254 -4.87 14.94 -20.84
N ASP A 255 -5.06 16.23 -20.55
CA ASP A 255 -4.12 17.07 -19.79
C ASP A 255 -3.96 16.72 -18.30
N HIS A 256 -4.79 15.82 -17.77
CA HIS A 256 -4.95 15.61 -16.32
C HIS A 256 -4.75 14.16 -15.86
N ILE A 257 -4.19 13.28 -16.69
CA ILE A 257 -3.92 11.89 -16.27
C ILE A 257 -2.62 11.86 -15.46
N LYS A 258 -2.77 11.82 -14.12
CA LYS A 258 -1.64 11.88 -13.18
C LYS A 258 -1.08 10.51 -12.78
N VAL A 259 -1.87 9.45 -12.97
CA VAL A 259 -1.62 8.11 -12.42
C VAL A 259 -1.07 7.18 -13.48
N TRP A 260 -0.01 6.45 -13.10
CA TRP A 260 0.60 5.39 -13.88
C TRP A 260 0.64 4.07 -13.10
N ILE A 261 -0.06 3.07 -13.62
CA ILE A 261 -0.04 1.68 -13.12
C ILE A 261 0.58 0.80 -14.20
N ASP A 262 1.49 -0.12 -13.88
CA ASP A 262 1.97 -1.10 -14.87
C ASP A 262 2.67 -2.28 -14.19
N HIS A 263 2.64 -3.45 -14.84
CA HIS A 263 3.06 -4.75 -14.31
C HIS A 263 4.56 -5.03 -14.29
N GLY A 264 5.39 -4.02 -14.55
CA GLY A 264 6.85 -4.20 -14.57
C GLY A 264 7.37 -4.92 -15.82
N PHE A 265 6.57 -5.05 -16.88
CA PHE A 265 6.99 -5.72 -18.12
C PHE A 265 7.59 -4.75 -19.16
N GLN A 266 7.01 -3.55 -19.30
CA GLN A 266 7.51 -2.59 -20.29
C GLN A 266 8.87 -2.05 -19.87
N PRO A 267 9.81 -1.85 -20.81
CA PRO A 267 11.18 -1.48 -20.46
C PRO A 267 11.29 -0.10 -19.81
N TYR A 268 10.32 0.79 -20.04
CA TYR A 268 10.19 2.10 -19.38
C TYR A 268 9.41 2.07 -18.06
N ASN A 269 8.97 0.90 -17.55
CA ASN A 269 8.22 0.84 -16.30
C ASN A 269 9.05 1.37 -15.12
N PHE A 270 8.40 2.06 -14.17
CA PHE A 270 9.02 2.59 -12.95
C PHE A 270 9.90 1.57 -12.18
N SER A 271 9.46 0.31 -12.10
CA SER A 271 10.18 -0.78 -11.45
C SER A 271 11.25 -1.45 -12.34
N LEU A 272 11.29 -1.20 -13.66
CA LEU A 272 12.18 -1.91 -14.62
C LEU A 272 13.16 -0.99 -15.36
N PHE A 273 12.88 0.31 -15.51
CA PHE A 273 13.64 1.21 -16.40
C PHE A 273 15.15 1.25 -16.10
N LYS A 274 15.52 1.12 -14.83
CA LYS A 274 16.92 1.08 -14.39
C LYS A 274 17.67 -0.12 -14.97
N ASN A 275 17.01 -1.26 -15.13
CA ASN A 275 17.62 -2.46 -15.71
C ASN A 275 17.97 -2.27 -17.18
N ASN A 276 17.21 -1.44 -17.89
CA ASN A 276 17.43 -1.10 -19.28
C ASN A 276 18.37 0.10 -19.45
N LYS A 277 19.06 0.51 -18.37
CA LYS A 277 20.03 1.63 -18.35
C LYS A 277 19.43 2.97 -18.81
N PHE A 278 18.12 3.13 -18.66
CA PHE A 278 17.46 4.40 -18.90
C PHE A 278 17.75 5.36 -17.74
N LYS A 279 18.17 6.58 -18.05
CA LYS A 279 18.61 7.54 -17.02
C LYS A 279 17.44 7.99 -16.15
N GLU A 280 17.64 8.07 -14.83
CA GLU A 280 16.61 8.58 -13.90
C GLU A 280 16.18 10.01 -14.27
N SER A 281 17.09 10.86 -14.74
CA SER A 281 16.78 12.24 -15.13
C SER A 281 15.92 12.33 -16.40
N GLU A 282 16.14 11.43 -17.37
CA GLU A 282 15.28 11.34 -18.56
C GLU A 282 13.89 10.80 -18.20
N PHE A 283 13.83 9.83 -17.30
CA PHE A 283 12.56 9.29 -16.81
C PHE A 283 11.74 10.34 -16.06
N GLU A 284 12.36 11.04 -15.13
CA GLU A 284 11.76 12.16 -14.39
C GLU A 284 11.23 13.24 -15.34
N ALA A 285 12.06 13.68 -16.30
CA ALA A 285 11.69 14.73 -17.25
C ALA A 285 10.45 14.35 -18.06
N VAL A 286 10.37 13.10 -18.55
CA VAL A 286 9.17 12.61 -19.26
C VAL A 286 7.97 12.65 -18.32
N LEU A 287 8.04 12.06 -17.12
CA LEU A 287 6.88 12.06 -16.22
C LEU A 287 6.39 13.48 -15.88
N CYS A 288 7.31 14.40 -15.61
CA CYS A 288 6.99 15.80 -15.33
C CYS A 288 6.36 16.52 -16.54
N GLU A 289 6.92 16.36 -17.74
CA GLU A 289 6.36 16.93 -18.98
C GLU A 289 4.92 16.45 -19.20
N LYS A 290 4.67 15.17 -18.93
CA LYS A 290 3.35 14.53 -19.11
C LYS A 290 2.44 14.68 -17.89
N LYS A 291 2.86 15.44 -16.87
CA LYS A 291 2.13 15.71 -15.61
C LYS A 291 1.75 14.45 -14.82
N ILE A 292 2.51 13.37 -14.97
CA ILE A 292 2.39 12.14 -14.19
C ILE A 292 3.16 12.32 -12.89
N ASN A 293 2.50 12.12 -11.75
CA ASN A 293 3.12 12.29 -10.43
C ASN A 293 2.79 11.15 -9.45
N THR A 294 1.98 10.17 -9.88
CA THR A 294 1.55 9.05 -9.04
C THR A 294 1.90 7.73 -9.71
N LEU A 295 2.67 6.88 -9.03
CA LEU A 295 3.23 5.65 -9.57
C LEU A 295 2.84 4.44 -8.70
N TRP A 296 2.40 3.35 -9.34
CA TRP A 296 2.29 2.07 -8.66
C TRP A 296 3.66 1.38 -8.58
N ASN A 297 4.03 0.86 -7.40
CA ASN A 297 5.33 0.21 -7.18
C ASN A 297 5.30 -1.32 -7.39
N TYR A 298 4.22 -1.89 -7.91
CA TYR A 298 4.09 -3.35 -8.11
C TYR A 298 4.23 -4.16 -6.81
N ILE A 299 3.72 -3.60 -5.71
CA ILE A 299 3.68 -4.24 -4.41
C ILE A 299 2.25 -4.24 -3.86
N ASP A 300 1.77 -5.45 -3.60
CA ASP A 300 0.57 -5.67 -2.79
C ASP A 300 0.94 -5.92 -1.33
N SER A 301 0.19 -5.31 -0.41
CA SER A 301 0.27 -5.62 1.03
C SER A 301 -0.11 -7.09 1.32
N GLY A 302 -0.91 -7.69 0.44
CA GLY A 302 -1.31 -9.10 0.44
C GLY A 302 -2.49 -9.35 -0.51
N THR A 303 -3.09 -10.55 -0.43
CA THR A 303 -4.30 -10.90 -1.18
C THR A 303 -5.56 -10.77 -0.32
N ALA A 304 -6.56 -10.05 -0.83
CA ALA A 304 -7.88 -9.94 -0.22
C ALA A 304 -8.59 -11.30 -0.17
N THR A 305 -9.19 -11.60 0.97
CA THR A 305 -10.00 -12.79 1.20
C THR A 305 -10.92 -12.52 2.39
N GLN A 306 -11.73 -13.49 2.79
CA GLN A 306 -12.57 -13.36 4.00
C GLN A 306 -11.71 -12.98 5.23
N GLY A 307 -12.05 -11.87 5.87
CA GLY A 307 -11.35 -11.28 7.01
C GLY A 307 -10.07 -10.50 6.68
N VAL A 308 -9.78 -10.22 5.40
CA VAL A 308 -8.61 -9.47 4.95
C VAL A 308 -9.06 -8.39 3.97
N ILE A 309 -9.17 -7.15 4.44
CA ILE A 309 -9.67 -6.02 3.64
C ILE A 309 -9.01 -4.68 3.99
N ASN A 310 -8.69 -4.42 5.26
CA ASN A 310 -8.13 -3.14 5.70
C ASN A 310 -6.59 -3.14 5.67
N GLN A 311 -5.98 -2.34 4.78
CA GLN A 311 -4.51 -2.18 4.64
C GLN A 311 -3.83 -1.59 5.88
N PHE A 312 -4.55 -0.84 6.72
CA PHE A 312 -3.99 -0.34 7.99
C PHE A 312 -3.98 -1.37 9.11
N ASN A 313 -4.82 -2.40 9.04
CA ASN A 313 -4.83 -3.46 10.03
C ASN A 313 -3.82 -4.57 9.68
N LYS A 314 -2.58 -4.43 10.17
CA LYS A 314 -1.51 -5.43 9.96
C LYS A 314 -1.88 -6.86 10.40
N LYS A 315 -2.88 -7.04 11.26
CA LYS A 315 -3.35 -8.37 11.68
C LYS A 315 -4.10 -9.10 10.56
N HIS A 316 -4.61 -8.37 9.55
CA HIS A 316 -5.18 -8.97 8.34
C HIS A 316 -4.12 -9.66 7.48
N PHE A 317 -2.89 -9.15 7.48
CA PHE A 317 -1.79 -9.63 6.65
C PHE A 317 -0.90 -10.62 7.42
N THR A 318 -1.49 -11.73 7.86
CA THR A 318 -0.79 -12.79 8.60
C THR A 318 -1.16 -14.17 8.04
N LEU A 319 -0.28 -15.17 8.21
CA LEU A 319 -0.58 -16.54 7.77
C LEU A 319 -1.86 -17.08 8.42
N ALA A 320 -2.14 -16.71 9.66
CA ALA A 320 -3.37 -17.11 10.37
C ALA A 320 -4.63 -16.53 9.71
N SER A 321 -4.61 -15.24 9.37
CA SER A 321 -5.74 -14.56 8.74
C SER A 321 -6.01 -15.12 7.34
N PHE A 322 -4.96 -15.32 6.53
CA PHE A 322 -5.08 -15.96 5.23
C PHE A 322 -5.63 -17.40 5.30
N LEU A 323 -5.17 -18.19 6.28
CA LEU A 323 -5.68 -19.54 6.51
C LEU A 323 -7.17 -19.54 6.88
N LYS A 324 -7.60 -18.57 7.71
CA LYS A 324 -9.01 -18.37 8.07
C LYS A 324 -9.83 -18.00 6.84
N GLY A 325 -9.28 -17.18 5.94
CA GLY A 325 -9.92 -16.80 4.69
C GLY A 325 -10.07 -17.94 3.67
N SER A 326 -9.19 -18.94 3.75
CA SER A 326 -9.15 -20.09 2.83
C SER A 326 -9.90 -21.33 3.36
N LYS A 327 -10.84 -21.17 4.29
CA LYS A 327 -11.52 -22.30 4.95
C LYS A 327 -12.36 -23.17 4.02
N ASN A 328 -13.01 -22.57 3.01
CA ASN A 328 -13.95 -23.25 2.11
C ASN A 328 -13.27 -23.89 0.89
N VAL A 329 -11.96 -24.14 0.99
CA VAL A 329 -11.14 -24.67 -0.10
C VAL A 329 -10.68 -26.08 0.28
N GLY A 330 -10.76 -27.02 -0.66
CA GLY A 330 -10.32 -28.40 -0.44
C GLY A 330 -8.86 -28.51 0.04
N LEU A 331 -8.56 -29.55 0.82
CA LEU A 331 -7.30 -29.69 1.57
C LEU A 331 -6.04 -29.50 0.70
N LEU A 332 -5.99 -30.14 -0.46
CA LEU A 332 -4.84 -30.04 -1.39
C LEU A 332 -4.62 -28.59 -1.85
N LYS A 333 -5.68 -27.93 -2.30
CA LYS A 333 -5.61 -26.54 -2.76
C LYS A 333 -5.29 -25.58 -1.61
N LYS A 334 -5.80 -25.84 -0.41
CA LYS A 334 -5.47 -25.09 0.80
C LYS A 334 -3.98 -25.18 1.16
N MET A 335 -3.37 -26.37 1.06
CA MET A 335 -1.91 -26.52 1.24
C MET A 335 -1.12 -25.77 0.17
N GLN A 336 -1.52 -25.87 -1.10
CA GLN A 336 -0.87 -25.13 -2.20
C GLN A 336 -0.92 -23.62 -1.97
N LEU A 337 -2.08 -23.08 -1.61
CA LEU A 337 -2.26 -21.67 -1.30
C LEU A 337 -1.42 -21.26 -0.08
N MET A 338 -1.33 -22.11 0.95
CA MET A 338 -0.50 -21.84 2.13
C MET A 338 0.98 -21.76 1.77
N ILE A 339 1.49 -22.70 0.96
CA ILE A 339 2.87 -22.68 0.49
C ILE A 339 3.15 -21.40 -0.30
N LYS A 340 2.27 -21.06 -1.25
CA LYS A 340 2.40 -19.80 -2.00
C LYS A 340 2.41 -18.60 -1.05
N ASN A 341 1.49 -18.54 -0.10
CA ASN A 341 1.41 -17.42 0.83
C ASN A 341 2.65 -17.29 1.72
N ILE A 342 3.24 -18.41 2.15
CA ILE A 342 4.51 -18.43 2.89
C ILE A 342 5.64 -17.83 2.04
N LEU A 343 5.74 -18.21 0.78
CA LEU A 343 6.85 -17.79 -0.09
C LEU A 343 6.68 -16.35 -0.59
N PHE A 344 5.50 -16.01 -1.12
CA PHE A 344 5.25 -14.75 -1.82
C PHE A 344 4.96 -13.57 -0.88
N HIS A 345 4.35 -13.81 0.30
CA HIS A 345 3.99 -12.71 1.22
C HIS A 345 4.75 -12.75 2.54
N TYR A 346 4.84 -13.91 3.19
CA TYR A 346 5.51 -14.01 4.50
C TYR A 346 7.02 -13.82 4.40
N TYR A 347 7.71 -14.60 3.56
CA TYR A 347 9.13 -14.39 3.27
C TYR A 347 9.32 -13.25 2.28
N ASN A 348 8.55 -13.23 1.19
CA ASN A 348 8.71 -12.30 0.06
C ASN A 348 10.18 -12.22 -0.38
N ASP A 349 10.77 -13.40 -0.61
CA ASP A 349 12.17 -13.57 -0.98
C ASP A 349 12.25 -14.12 -2.41
N GLU A 350 12.90 -13.35 -3.29
CA GLU A 350 12.95 -13.67 -4.71
C GLU A 350 13.74 -14.94 -5.01
N ASP A 351 14.77 -15.29 -4.20
CA ASP A 351 15.48 -16.55 -4.40
C ASP A 351 14.59 -17.75 -4.05
N LEU A 352 13.78 -17.65 -2.99
CA LEU A 352 12.80 -18.67 -2.65
C LEU A 352 11.70 -18.77 -3.72
N ILE A 353 11.19 -17.65 -4.21
CA ILE A 353 10.17 -17.61 -5.28
C ILE A 353 10.71 -18.24 -6.57
N LEU A 354 11.93 -17.88 -6.98
CA LEU A 354 12.57 -18.44 -8.17
C LEU A 354 12.78 -19.96 -8.03
N ARG A 355 13.22 -20.42 -6.86
CA ARG A 355 13.35 -21.87 -6.58
C ARG A 355 12.02 -22.58 -6.65
N TYR A 356 10.94 -21.97 -6.17
CA TYR A 356 9.60 -22.54 -6.28
C TYR A 356 9.18 -22.69 -7.74
N SER A 357 9.40 -21.66 -8.56
CA SER A 357 9.13 -21.69 -10.00
C SER A 357 9.97 -22.75 -10.73
N ASN A 358 11.26 -22.85 -10.40
CA ASN A 358 12.15 -23.87 -10.95
C ASN A 358 11.74 -25.28 -10.53
N ALA A 359 11.41 -25.49 -9.25
CA ALA A 359 10.95 -26.76 -8.73
C ALA A 359 9.64 -27.20 -9.43
N ALA A 360 8.68 -26.29 -9.61
CA ALA A 360 7.46 -26.57 -10.36
C ALA A 360 7.76 -26.93 -11.83
N THR A 361 8.69 -26.23 -12.46
CA THR A 361 9.12 -26.50 -13.85
C THR A 361 9.80 -27.86 -13.97
N HIS A 362 10.77 -28.17 -13.11
CA HIS A 362 11.48 -29.45 -13.10
C HIS A 362 10.57 -30.61 -12.72
N PHE A 363 9.62 -30.41 -11.81
CA PHE A 363 8.55 -31.38 -11.54
C PHE A 363 7.75 -31.66 -12.81
N LYS A 364 7.33 -30.61 -13.54
CA LYS A 364 6.59 -30.79 -14.79
C LYS A 364 7.41 -31.57 -15.83
N LYS A 365 8.69 -31.22 -16.02
CA LYS A 365 9.59 -31.92 -16.94
C LYS A 365 9.79 -33.39 -16.57
N MET A 366 10.00 -33.67 -15.28
CA MET A 366 10.23 -35.03 -14.81
C MET A 366 8.99 -35.92 -14.95
N PHE A 367 7.83 -35.45 -14.48
CA PHE A 367 6.62 -36.28 -14.43
C PHE A 367 5.84 -36.31 -15.75
N PHE A 368 5.78 -35.21 -16.51
CA PHE A 368 5.04 -35.16 -17.77
C PHE A 368 5.92 -35.36 -19.00
N GLN A 369 7.19 -34.96 -18.95
CA GLN A 369 8.11 -35.08 -20.10
C GLN A 369 9.14 -36.20 -19.92
N ARG A 370 9.10 -36.95 -18.80
CA ARG A 370 9.99 -38.08 -18.46
C ARG A 370 11.49 -37.74 -18.52
N ASP A 371 11.84 -36.47 -18.30
CA ASP A 371 13.23 -36.01 -18.26
C ASP A 371 13.86 -36.28 -16.88
N VAL A 372 14.55 -37.41 -16.75
CA VAL A 372 15.22 -37.84 -15.51
C VAL A 372 16.35 -36.89 -15.11
N ARG A 373 16.96 -36.15 -16.04
CA ARG A 373 18.04 -35.19 -15.73
C ARG A 373 17.54 -34.03 -14.86
N SER A 374 16.25 -33.72 -14.95
CA SER A 374 15.60 -32.72 -14.11
C SER A 374 15.47 -33.13 -12.63
N PHE A 375 15.72 -34.40 -12.26
CA PHE A 375 15.62 -34.90 -10.88
C PHE A 375 16.58 -34.19 -9.91
N PHE A 376 17.87 -34.09 -10.24
CA PHE A 376 18.85 -33.45 -9.34
C PHE A 376 18.56 -31.97 -9.13
N SER A 377 18.15 -31.26 -10.20
CA SER A 377 17.72 -29.86 -10.11
C SER A 377 16.48 -29.71 -9.23
N LEU A 378 15.51 -30.62 -9.37
CA LEU A 378 14.31 -30.66 -8.53
C LEU A 378 14.67 -30.85 -7.04
N VAL A 379 15.51 -31.83 -6.71
CA VAL A 379 15.93 -32.10 -5.31
C VAL A 379 16.66 -30.90 -4.71
N LYS A 380 17.58 -30.29 -5.48
CA LYS A 380 18.34 -29.11 -5.04
C LYS A 380 17.41 -27.95 -4.70
N ASP A 381 16.49 -27.59 -5.58
CA ASP A 381 15.58 -26.47 -5.33
C ASP A 381 14.55 -26.81 -4.25
N PHE A 382 14.07 -28.05 -4.20
CA PHE A 382 13.12 -28.51 -3.19
C PHE A 382 13.69 -28.51 -1.77
N SER A 383 14.95 -28.89 -1.56
CA SER A 383 15.56 -28.98 -0.21
C SER A 383 15.60 -27.64 0.53
N ARG A 384 15.90 -26.53 -0.16
CA ARG A 384 15.90 -25.18 0.44
C ARG A 384 14.47 -24.67 0.67
N LEU A 385 13.56 -24.94 -0.26
CA LEU A 385 12.15 -24.61 -0.10
C LEU A 385 11.53 -25.35 1.10
N SER A 386 11.79 -26.65 1.20
CA SER A 386 11.24 -27.49 2.26
C SER A 386 11.76 -27.07 3.63
N SER A 387 13.06 -26.74 3.76
CA SER A 387 13.61 -26.18 5.01
C SER A 387 12.89 -24.89 5.44
N SER A 388 12.65 -23.97 4.49
CA SER A 388 11.99 -22.69 4.77
C SER A 388 10.51 -22.88 5.17
N ILE A 389 9.79 -23.76 4.48
CA ILE A 389 8.39 -24.10 4.77
C ILE A 389 8.30 -24.86 6.10
N PHE A 390 9.15 -25.85 6.32
CA PHE A 390 9.19 -26.64 7.55
C PHE A 390 9.49 -25.75 8.76
N SER A 391 10.39 -24.77 8.64
CA SER A 391 10.63 -23.77 9.68
C SER A 391 9.38 -22.94 10.00
N VAL A 392 8.49 -22.68 9.04
CA VAL A 392 7.20 -22.01 9.33
C VAL A 392 6.26 -22.92 10.09
N LEU A 393 6.16 -24.19 9.68
CA LEU A 393 5.28 -25.18 10.29
C LEU A 393 5.73 -25.54 11.71
N LEU A 394 7.03 -25.73 11.94
CA LEU A 394 7.61 -26.05 13.25
C LEU A 394 7.35 -24.91 14.27
N PHE A 395 7.49 -23.66 13.83
CA PHE A 395 7.25 -22.48 14.66
C PHE A 395 5.89 -21.82 14.35
N TRP A 396 4.88 -22.61 13.98
CA TRP A 396 3.60 -22.09 13.50
C TRP A 396 2.94 -21.13 14.50
N ASN A 397 2.94 -21.47 15.79
CA ASN A 397 2.25 -20.67 16.81
C ASN A 397 2.78 -19.24 16.97
N THR A 398 4.07 -19.03 16.71
CA THR A 398 4.70 -17.70 16.76
C THR A 398 4.65 -17.03 15.38
N LYS A 399 4.99 -17.75 14.32
CA LYS A 399 5.09 -17.19 12.96
C LYS A 399 3.73 -16.83 12.35
N LYS A 400 2.66 -17.57 12.68
CA LYS A 400 1.34 -17.35 12.06
C LYS A 400 0.71 -15.99 12.37
N LYS A 401 1.13 -15.36 13.46
CA LYS A 401 0.63 -14.06 13.93
C LYS A 401 1.51 -12.88 13.52
N LYS A 402 2.70 -13.13 12.97
CA LYS A 402 3.56 -12.06 12.45
C LYS A 402 2.93 -11.48 11.19
N SER A 403 2.91 -10.16 11.09
CA SER A 403 2.53 -9.46 9.86
C SER A 403 3.53 -9.77 8.75
N TYR A 404 3.06 -9.79 7.52
CA TYR A 404 3.92 -9.88 6.34
C TYR A 404 4.90 -8.71 6.29
N LYS A 405 6.08 -8.98 5.71
CA LYS A 405 7.20 -8.04 5.67
C LYS A 405 6.78 -6.67 5.12
N LEU A 406 6.08 -6.68 3.98
CA LEU A 406 5.63 -5.48 3.26
C LEU A 406 4.38 -4.81 3.86
N ALA A 407 3.66 -5.49 4.76
CA ALA A 407 2.50 -4.94 5.46
C ALA A 407 2.82 -4.45 6.88
N ARG A 408 4.08 -4.60 7.36
CA ARG A 408 4.47 -4.30 8.75
C ARG A 408 4.14 -2.87 9.16
N TYR A 409 4.51 -1.91 8.31
CA TYR A 409 4.32 -0.48 8.54
C TYR A 409 3.05 0.07 7.86
N SER A 410 2.23 -0.82 7.31
CA SER A 410 1.05 -0.47 6.52
C SER A 410 1.30 0.66 5.51
N PRO A 411 2.34 0.56 4.65
CA PRO A 411 2.54 1.51 3.57
C PRO A 411 1.34 1.46 2.61
N VAL A 412 0.70 2.60 2.38
CA VAL A 412 -0.43 2.71 1.42
C VAL A 412 -0.09 3.75 0.37
N VAL A 413 0.26 4.97 0.78
CA VAL A 413 0.81 6.03 -0.08
C VAL A 413 2.02 6.63 0.61
N PHE A 414 3.09 6.90 -0.12
CA PHE A 414 4.30 7.53 0.39
C PHE A 414 5.05 8.26 -0.74
N LYS A 415 6.01 9.11 -0.38
CA LYS A 415 6.80 9.89 -1.32
C LYS A 415 8.08 9.18 -1.75
N HIS A 416 8.47 9.40 -3.00
CA HIS A 416 9.73 8.98 -3.57
C HIS A 416 10.32 10.05 -4.49
N ASN A 417 11.58 10.41 -4.26
CA ASN A 417 12.31 11.29 -5.14
C ASN A 417 12.96 10.49 -6.27
N ILE A 418 12.63 10.85 -7.51
CA ILE A 418 13.40 10.47 -8.70
C ILE A 418 14.21 11.70 -9.05
N VAL A 419 15.53 11.65 -8.93
CA VAL A 419 16.41 12.83 -9.05
C VAL A 419 15.96 13.99 -8.15
N ASP A 420 15.33 15.04 -8.70
CA ASP A 420 14.99 16.28 -8.01
C ASP A 420 13.49 16.45 -7.75
N LYS A 421 12.65 15.63 -8.38
CA LYS A 421 11.20 15.69 -8.28
C LYS A 421 10.65 14.58 -7.41
N GLU A 422 9.63 14.96 -6.67
CA GLU A 422 8.91 14.09 -5.76
C GLU A 422 7.68 13.50 -6.44
N PHE A 423 7.49 12.20 -6.25
CA PHE A 423 6.36 11.44 -6.77
C PHE A 423 5.64 10.75 -5.63
N TYR A 424 4.32 10.65 -5.73
CA TYR A 424 3.54 9.75 -4.91
C TYR A 424 3.69 8.33 -5.42
N VAL A 425 3.95 7.41 -4.51
CA VAL A 425 4.01 5.98 -4.76
C VAL A 425 2.98 5.30 -3.88
N PHE A 426 2.23 4.36 -4.45
CA PHE A 426 1.18 3.65 -3.70
C PHE A 426 1.32 2.13 -3.77
N GLN A 427 0.81 1.49 -2.72
CA GLN A 427 0.66 0.04 -2.61
C GLN A 427 -0.80 -0.37 -2.63
N THR A 428 -1.02 -1.56 -3.13
CA THR A 428 -2.36 -2.10 -3.34
C THR A 428 -2.67 -3.29 -2.44
N LEU A 429 -3.93 -3.69 -2.45
CA LEU A 429 -4.42 -4.97 -1.96
C LEU A 429 -4.89 -5.77 -3.17
N GLU A 430 -4.25 -6.92 -3.46
CA GLU A 430 -4.64 -7.78 -4.58
C GLU A 430 -6.07 -8.29 -4.34
N MET A 431 -7.00 -7.93 -5.23
CA MET A 431 -8.43 -8.22 -5.08
C MET A 431 -8.99 -8.84 -6.37
N LEU A 432 -8.91 -10.18 -6.44
CA LEU A 432 -9.39 -10.96 -7.60
C LEU A 432 -10.72 -11.69 -7.35
N ASP A 433 -10.97 -12.11 -6.11
CA ASP A 433 -12.17 -12.84 -5.71
C ASP A 433 -13.15 -11.87 -5.02
N PHE A 434 -14.01 -11.22 -5.80
CA PHE A 434 -14.97 -10.25 -5.29
C PHE A 434 -16.08 -10.88 -4.44
N LYS A 435 -16.32 -12.20 -4.56
CA LYS A 435 -17.27 -12.91 -3.69
C LYS A 435 -16.79 -12.94 -2.24
N LYS A 436 -15.49 -13.21 -2.04
CA LYS A 436 -14.88 -13.22 -0.70
C LYS A 436 -14.47 -11.83 -0.25
N SER A 437 -13.75 -11.10 -1.11
CA SER A 437 -13.09 -9.85 -0.75
C SER A 437 -14.10 -8.75 -0.41
N LEU A 438 -15.20 -8.67 -1.16
CA LEU A 438 -16.28 -7.71 -0.93
C LEU A 438 -17.51 -8.39 -0.30
N SER A 439 -17.32 -9.47 0.46
CA SER A 439 -18.40 -10.05 1.24
C SER A 439 -18.93 -9.03 2.26
N HIS A 440 -20.19 -9.19 2.68
CA HIS A 440 -20.80 -8.27 3.64
C HIS A 440 -20.00 -8.20 4.96
N GLU A 441 -19.43 -9.31 5.43
CA GLU A 441 -18.56 -9.32 6.61
C GLU A 441 -17.31 -8.46 6.41
N ASN A 442 -16.65 -8.54 5.26
CA ASN A 442 -15.49 -7.70 4.97
C ASN A 442 -15.86 -6.22 4.87
N ILE A 443 -16.95 -5.89 4.19
CA ILE A 443 -17.42 -4.51 4.07
C ILE A 443 -17.76 -3.94 5.45
N ASN A 444 -18.44 -4.71 6.30
CA ASN A 444 -18.73 -4.30 7.68
C ASN A 444 -17.47 -4.19 8.53
N THR A 445 -16.50 -5.10 8.37
CA THR A 445 -15.19 -5.02 9.04
C THR A 445 -14.47 -3.73 8.66
N LEU A 446 -14.45 -3.40 7.36
CA LEU A 446 -13.86 -2.17 6.85
C LEU A 446 -14.51 -0.94 7.49
N ILE A 447 -15.86 -0.89 7.54
CA ILE A 447 -16.62 0.20 8.19
C ILE A 447 -16.31 0.29 9.69
N GLN A 448 -16.27 -0.84 10.40
CA GLN A 448 -16.04 -0.88 11.83
C GLN A 448 -14.63 -0.37 12.19
N GLU A 449 -13.62 -0.77 11.42
CA GLU A 449 -12.22 -0.40 11.65
C GLU A 449 -11.86 0.98 11.07
N LYS A 450 -12.83 1.69 10.48
CA LYS A 450 -12.60 2.90 9.67
C LYS A 450 -11.49 2.67 8.63
N GLY A 451 -11.44 1.44 8.12
CA GLY A 451 -10.30 0.93 7.38
C GLY A 451 -10.20 1.52 5.99
N VAL A 452 -9.07 1.23 5.34
CA VAL A 452 -8.78 1.69 3.99
C VAL A 452 -8.26 0.55 3.13
N PHE A 453 -8.66 0.54 1.86
CA PHE A 453 -7.97 -0.21 0.83
C PHE A 453 -7.85 0.60 -0.47
N ILE A 454 -6.76 0.35 -1.19
CA ILE A 454 -6.58 0.62 -2.62
C ILE A 454 -6.49 -0.75 -3.29
N ALA A 455 -7.53 -1.15 -4.00
CA ALA A 455 -7.64 -2.49 -4.56
C ALA A 455 -6.92 -2.57 -5.91
N HIS A 456 -6.03 -3.56 -6.05
CA HIS A 456 -5.52 -4.00 -7.34
C HIS A 456 -6.50 -5.00 -7.93
N THR A 457 -7.21 -4.60 -8.98
CA THR A 457 -8.26 -5.42 -9.62
C THR A 457 -7.96 -5.72 -11.07
N TYR A 458 -8.57 -6.81 -11.54
CA TYR A 458 -8.73 -7.12 -12.97
C TYR A 458 -10.20 -7.45 -13.18
N PHE A 459 -11.04 -6.43 -13.36
CA PHE A 459 -12.48 -6.65 -13.47
C PHE A 459 -12.86 -7.53 -14.66
N SER A 460 -12.12 -7.43 -15.76
CA SER A 460 -12.35 -8.21 -16.98
C SER A 460 -11.65 -9.57 -17.04
N VAL A 461 -10.96 -10.00 -15.98
CA VAL A 461 -10.21 -11.27 -16.04
C VAL A 461 -11.15 -12.43 -16.37
N GLN A 462 -10.74 -13.28 -17.32
CA GLN A 462 -11.55 -14.44 -17.75
C GLN A 462 -10.94 -15.80 -17.35
N LEU A 463 -9.75 -15.82 -16.75
CA LEU A 463 -9.02 -17.06 -16.50
C LEU A 463 -9.77 -17.97 -15.52
N GLU A 464 -9.98 -19.23 -15.92
CA GLU A 464 -10.83 -20.21 -15.21
C GLU A 464 -10.37 -20.49 -13.77
N TYR A 465 -9.07 -20.39 -13.50
CA TYR A 465 -8.51 -20.68 -12.19
C TYR A 465 -8.73 -19.55 -11.17
N HIS A 466 -9.20 -18.37 -11.60
CA HIS A 466 -9.63 -17.29 -10.71
C HIS A 466 -11.11 -17.48 -10.35
N GLY A 467 -11.37 -17.66 -9.05
CA GLY A 467 -12.74 -17.68 -8.52
C GLY A 467 -13.22 -16.28 -8.17
N GLY A 468 -14.54 -16.08 -8.17
CA GLY A 468 -15.16 -14.82 -7.71
C GLY A 468 -14.93 -13.61 -8.60
N LYS A 469 -14.62 -13.82 -9.88
CA LYS A 469 -14.47 -12.79 -10.93
C LYS A 469 -15.76 -11.98 -11.07
N LEU A 470 -15.66 -10.75 -11.57
CA LEU A 470 -16.83 -9.90 -11.84
C LEU A 470 -17.78 -10.55 -12.85
N PHE A 471 -17.21 -11.14 -13.89
CA PHE A 471 -17.91 -11.80 -14.98
C PHE A 471 -17.97 -13.32 -14.75
N SER A 472 -19.18 -13.89 -14.78
CA SER A 472 -19.41 -15.35 -14.77
C SER A 472 -19.21 -15.95 -16.17
N THR A 473 -19.59 -15.20 -17.20
CA THR A 473 -19.26 -15.41 -18.61
C THR A 473 -18.73 -14.08 -19.18
N PRO A 474 -18.09 -14.05 -20.37
CA PRO A 474 -17.51 -12.82 -20.93
C PRO A 474 -18.44 -11.60 -20.97
N THR A 475 -19.75 -11.82 -20.99
CA THR A 475 -20.78 -10.77 -21.12
C THR A 475 -21.79 -10.74 -19.97
N THR A 476 -21.65 -11.63 -18.97
CA THR A 476 -22.61 -11.73 -17.87
C THR A 476 -21.93 -11.49 -16.53
N ILE A 477 -22.43 -10.50 -15.78
CA ILE A 477 -22.01 -10.22 -14.41
C ILE A 477 -22.44 -11.36 -13.49
N ASP A 478 -21.54 -11.82 -12.63
CA ASP A 478 -21.85 -12.82 -11.62
C ASP A 478 -22.83 -12.26 -10.57
N SER A 479 -23.93 -12.99 -10.33
CA SER A 479 -25.02 -12.52 -9.45
C SER A 479 -24.57 -12.27 -8.01
N LYS A 480 -23.73 -13.16 -7.45
CA LYS A 480 -23.24 -13.01 -6.08
C LYS A 480 -22.27 -11.84 -5.98
N VAL A 481 -21.48 -11.60 -7.01
CA VAL A 481 -20.62 -10.41 -7.08
C VAL A 481 -21.47 -9.16 -7.17
N SER A 482 -22.49 -9.12 -8.03
CA SER A 482 -23.42 -7.99 -8.13
C SER A 482 -24.12 -7.69 -6.80
N ASP A 483 -24.54 -8.71 -6.04
CA ASP A 483 -25.12 -8.53 -4.70
C ASP A 483 -24.14 -7.86 -3.73
N ASN A 484 -22.88 -8.29 -3.73
CA ASN A 484 -21.83 -7.71 -2.90
C ASN A 484 -21.54 -6.24 -3.28
N PHE A 485 -21.46 -5.93 -4.57
CA PHE A 485 -21.29 -4.55 -5.06
C PHE A 485 -22.52 -3.68 -4.78
N LYS A 486 -23.73 -4.23 -4.85
CA LYS A 486 -24.96 -3.54 -4.43
C LYS A 486 -24.91 -3.19 -2.95
N PHE A 487 -24.46 -4.11 -2.10
CA PHE A 487 -24.28 -3.85 -0.68
C PHE A 487 -23.23 -2.75 -0.45
N LEU A 488 -22.08 -2.80 -1.12
CA LEU A 488 -21.07 -1.75 -1.08
C LEU A 488 -21.62 -0.39 -1.53
N GLY A 489 -22.33 -0.33 -2.66
CA GLY A 489 -22.96 0.89 -3.18
C GLY A 489 -23.95 1.50 -2.20
N ASN A 490 -24.74 0.67 -1.51
CA ASN A 490 -25.62 1.14 -0.45
C ASN A 490 -24.84 1.76 0.73
N LYS A 491 -23.71 1.16 1.12
CA LYS A 491 -22.84 1.71 2.19
C LYS A 491 -22.19 3.02 1.79
N ILE A 492 -21.82 3.19 0.52
CA ILE A 492 -21.31 4.44 -0.02
C ILE A 492 -22.41 5.52 -0.01
N LYS A 493 -23.61 5.19 -0.50
CA LYS A 493 -24.76 6.10 -0.51
C LYS A 493 -25.15 6.58 0.89
N ASN A 494 -25.06 5.69 1.89
CA ASN A 494 -25.31 6.01 3.29
C ASN A 494 -24.16 6.76 3.98
N GLN A 495 -23.11 7.14 3.25
CA GLN A 495 -21.92 7.80 3.79
C GLN A 495 -21.17 6.99 4.86
N GLU A 496 -21.32 5.66 4.87
CA GLU A 496 -20.55 4.79 5.76
C GLU A 496 -19.14 4.50 5.20
N ILE A 497 -19.00 4.63 3.87
CA ILE A 497 -17.76 4.44 3.12
C ILE A 497 -17.59 5.61 2.14
N TRP A 498 -16.42 6.22 2.14
CA TRP A 498 -16.00 7.12 1.07
C TRP A 498 -15.34 6.31 -0.05
N ASN A 499 -15.84 6.47 -1.28
CA ASN A 499 -15.30 5.83 -2.46
C ASN A 499 -14.70 6.87 -3.43
N PRO A 500 -13.42 7.23 -3.23
CA PRO A 500 -12.69 8.11 -4.13
C PRO A 500 -12.05 7.36 -5.31
N THR A 501 -11.79 8.09 -6.38
CA THR A 501 -10.73 7.76 -7.35
C THR A 501 -9.35 7.88 -6.69
N LEU A 502 -8.30 7.36 -7.30
CA LEU A 502 -6.98 7.35 -6.68
C LEU A 502 -6.43 8.77 -6.54
N THR A 503 -6.57 9.62 -7.57
CA THR A 503 -6.18 11.03 -7.47
C THR A 503 -6.98 11.77 -6.39
N GLU A 504 -8.30 11.55 -6.29
CA GLU A 504 -9.11 12.17 -5.21
C GLU A 504 -8.64 11.77 -3.80
N LEU A 505 -8.19 10.51 -3.63
CA LEU A 505 -7.66 10.01 -2.37
C LEU A 505 -6.32 10.66 -2.03
N ILE A 506 -5.38 10.65 -2.99
CA ILE A 506 -4.04 11.20 -2.80
C ILE A 506 -4.09 12.71 -2.59
N ASP A 507 -4.87 13.45 -3.38
CA ASP A 507 -5.00 14.91 -3.23
C ASP A 507 -5.60 15.28 -1.84
N TYR A 508 -6.49 14.44 -1.29
CA TYR A 508 -6.98 14.63 0.09
C TYR A 508 -5.90 14.32 1.12
N TRP A 509 -5.20 13.18 0.98
CA TRP A 509 -4.16 12.73 1.90
C TRP A 509 -2.89 13.58 1.88
N ALA A 510 -2.57 14.26 0.77
CA ALA A 510 -1.48 15.22 0.68
C ALA A 510 -1.59 16.36 1.70
N ASN A 511 -2.79 16.61 2.26
CA ASN A 511 -2.95 17.60 3.32
C ASN A 511 -2.45 17.10 4.68
N PHE A 512 -2.31 15.79 4.92
CA PHE A 512 -1.76 15.27 6.19
C PHE A 512 -0.32 15.76 6.41
N GLU A 513 0.46 15.85 5.34
CA GLU A 513 1.84 16.35 5.33
C GLU A 513 1.94 17.83 5.71
N LYS A 514 0.84 18.57 5.58
CA LYS A 514 0.79 19.99 5.91
C LYS A 514 0.33 20.24 7.34
N VAL A 515 -0.13 19.19 8.05
CA VAL A 515 -0.71 19.34 9.38
C VAL A 515 0.37 19.67 10.39
N ILE A 516 0.16 20.78 11.09
CA ILE A 516 0.96 21.22 12.23
C ILE A 516 0.00 21.47 13.38
N PHE A 517 0.16 20.72 14.46
CA PHE A 517 -0.48 20.99 15.74
C PHE A 517 0.43 21.83 16.61
N ASP A 518 -0.18 22.73 17.36
CA ASP A 518 0.49 23.49 18.41
C ASP A 518 -0.37 23.46 19.69
N ILE A 519 0.18 23.97 20.78
CA ILE A 519 -0.46 23.95 22.09
C ILE A 519 -0.30 25.30 22.78
N ASP A 520 -1.37 25.79 23.39
CA ASP A 520 -1.36 27.04 24.15
C ASP A 520 -0.81 26.85 25.58
N ILE A 521 -0.74 27.96 26.32
CA ILE A 521 -0.22 27.97 27.70
C ILE A 521 -1.17 27.27 28.68
N GLU A 522 -2.45 27.17 28.33
CA GLU A 522 -3.49 26.45 29.07
C GLU A 522 -3.49 24.94 28.77
N GLY A 523 -2.67 24.48 27.82
CA GLY A 523 -2.57 23.07 27.44
C GLY A 523 -3.65 22.61 26.46
N ASN A 524 -4.34 23.53 25.77
CA ASN A 524 -5.25 23.20 24.67
C ASN A 524 -4.47 23.07 23.37
N ILE A 525 -4.62 21.90 22.75
CA ILE A 525 -4.06 21.63 21.44
C ILE A 525 -4.96 22.21 20.33
N PHE A 526 -4.35 22.77 19.28
CA PHE A 526 -5.05 23.28 18.12
C PHE A 526 -4.26 23.02 16.83
N GLU A 527 -4.93 23.05 15.69
CA GLU A 527 -4.26 22.98 14.40
C GLU A 527 -3.79 24.39 13.96
N LYS A 528 -2.48 24.56 13.81
CA LYS A 528 -1.84 25.81 13.37
C LYS A 528 -1.86 25.98 11.86
N SER A 529 -1.78 24.88 11.11
CA SER A 529 -1.69 24.86 9.65
C SER A 529 -3.01 25.17 8.93
N ASN A 530 -4.15 25.12 9.62
CA ASN A 530 -5.50 25.32 9.08
C ASN A 530 -5.75 24.53 7.77
N THR A 531 -5.49 23.22 7.82
CA THR A 531 -5.81 22.33 6.70
C THR A 531 -7.33 22.14 6.61
N ALA A 532 -7.83 21.86 5.41
CA ALA A 532 -9.26 21.54 5.22
C ALA A 532 -9.64 20.12 5.70
N LEU A 533 -8.78 19.47 6.49
CA LEU A 533 -9.02 18.11 6.99
C LEU A 533 -10.07 18.13 8.10
N GLN A 534 -10.88 17.09 8.15
CA GLN A 534 -11.92 16.97 9.16
C GLN A 534 -11.29 16.45 10.45
N MET A 535 -11.52 17.14 11.56
CA MET A 535 -10.89 16.85 12.85
C MET A 535 -11.91 16.67 13.97
N ARG A 536 -11.51 15.98 15.04
CA ARG A 536 -12.30 15.91 16.29
C ARG A 536 -11.39 15.82 17.50
N ASN A 537 -11.92 16.24 18.64
CA ASN A 537 -11.25 16.08 19.93
C ASN A 537 -11.44 14.64 20.46
N VAL A 538 -10.43 14.11 21.14
CA VAL A 538 -10.45 12.79 21.79
C VAL A 538 -9.85 12.88 23.19
N ILE A 539 -10.49 12.18 24.14
CA ILE A 539 -10.08 12.06 25.54
C ILE A 539 -9.51 10.65 25.81
#